data_AF-V9L396-F1
#
_entry.id   AF-V9L396-F1
#
_cell.length_a   1.000
_cell.length_b   1.000
_cell.length_c   1.000
_cell.angle_alpha   90.00
_cell.angle_beta   90.00
_cell.angle_gamma   90.00
#
_symmetry.space_group_name_H-M   'P 1'
#
loop_
_entity.id
_entity.type
_entity.pdbx_description
1 polymer ?
#
loop_
_entity_poly.entity_id
_entity_poly.type
_entity_poly.pdbx_seq_one_letter_code
_entity_poly.pdbx_strand_id
1 'polypeptide(L)'
;LYRGTKYKRFPNWLDRWMLCRKQLGLVALAFAFLHVFYTLIIPIRYSVRWKWMQYTIKESKKNQTAEYNQWWFWSVDLYLAMGIVGFGLFVLLGITSLPSVSNAVNWREFQFVQSKLGHVTLLLCTAHVFVYGSNKFLDISRYKWGLPLPYMLSLVIPCIVLVLKLILITPCVDSKITRIRQGWERNSKSESTEALTNSAPVI
;
A
#
# COMPACT_ATOMS: atom_id res chain seq x y z
N LEU A 1 -8.73 15.92 11.77
CA LEU A 1 -8.73 15.60 13.22
C LEU A 1 -8.07 16.71 14.03
N TYR A 2 -6.76 16.96 13.88
CA TYR A 2 -6.05 18.01 14.63
C TYR A 2 -6.74 19.39 14.57
N ARG A 3 -7.04 19.88 13.35
CA ARG A 3 -7.72 21.16 13.14
C ARG A 3 -9.20 21.19 13.55
N GLY A 4 -9.83 20.03 13.72
CA GLY A 4 -11.25 19.94 14.10
C GLY A 4 -12.27 20.50 13.11
N THR A 5 -11.89 20.92 11.89
CA THR A 5 -12.78 21.47 10.85
C THR A 5 -12.32 21.06 9.45
N LYS A 6 -13.25 21.00 8.48
CA LYS A 6 -12.96 20.78 7.04
C LYS A 6 -12.67 22.07 6.26
N TYR A 7 -13.01 23.24 6.81
CA TYR A 7 -12.98 24.51 6.08
C TYR A 7 -11.58 25.17 6.03
N LYS A 8 -10.61 24.66 6.80
CA LYS A 8 -9.22 25.13 6.74
C LYS A 8 -8.44 24.45 5.60
N ARG A 9 -7.96 25.25 4.63
CA ARG A 9 -7.14 24.80 3.50
C ARG A 9 -5.88 24.06 3.93
N PHE A 10 -5.51 22.99 3.22
CA PHE A 10 -4.23 22.31 3.43
C PHE A 10 -3.03 23.21 3.14
N PRO A 11 -1.86 22.96 3.76
CA PRO A 11 -0.64 23.66 3.38
C PRO A 11 -0.30 23.37 1.90
N ASN A 12 0.30 24.35 1.23
CA ASN A 12 0.50 24.33 -0.23
C ASN A 12 1.24 23.07 -0.74
N TRP A 13 2.20 22.54 0.02
CA TRP A 13 2.94 21.33 -0.36
C TRP A 13 2.04 20.08 -0.40
N LEU A 14 1.13 19.95 0.56
CA LEU A 14 0.23 18.80 0.66
C LEU A 14 -0.86 18.88 -0.40
N ASP A 15 -1.34 20.09 -0.69
CA ASP A 15 -2.30 20.35 -1.77
C ASP A 15 -1.73 19.91 -3.13
N ARG A 16 -0.50 20.35 -3.46
CA ARG A 16 0.22 19.92 -4.66
C ARG A 16 0.43 18.40 -4.69
N TRP A 17 0.84 17.80 -3.58
CA TRP A 17 0.99 16.34 -3.48
C TRP A 17 -0.31 15.59 -3.77
N MET A 18 -1.44 16.06 -3.24
CA MET A 18 -2.74 15.43 -3.48
C MET A 18 -3.17 15.47 -4.95
N LEU A 19 -2.76 16.49 -5.70
CA LEU A 19 -3.02 16.60 -7.14
C LEU A 19 -2.17 15.61 -7.95
N CYS A 20 -0.94 15.32 -7.50
CA CYS A 20 -0.03 14.40 -8.18
C CYS A 20 -0.35 12.91 -7.98
N ARG A 21 -1.33 12.54 -7.14
CA ARG A 21 -1.65 11.14 -6.81
C ARG A 21 -1.89 10.25 -8.03
N LYS A 22 -2.59 10.77 -9.05
CA LYS A 22 -2.83 10.04 -10.31
C LYS A 22 -1.53 9.72 -11.03
N GLN A 23 -0.63 10.70 -11.14
CA GLN A 23 0.65 10.55 -11.83
C GLN A 23 1.55 9.54 -11.11
N LEU A 24 1.64 9.63 -9.78
CA LEU A 24 2.39 8.69 -8.97
C LEU A 24 1.83 7.26 -9.10
N GLY A 25 0.50 7.10 -9.12
CA GLY A 25 -0.14 5.80 -9.33
C GLY A 25 0.18 5.18 -10.69
N LEU A 26 0.19 5.97 -11.76
CA LEU A 26 0.52 5.51 -13.12
C LEU A 26 2.00 5.14 -13.26
N VAL A 27 2.91 5.93 -12.67
CA VAL A 27 4.34 5.60 -12.63
C VAL A 27 4.57 4.30 -11.87
N ALA A 28 3.93 4.13 -10.71
CA ALA A 28 4.00 2.89 -9.95
C ALA A 28 3.45 1.69 -10.74
N LEU A 29 2.37 1.87 -11.51
CA LEU A 29 1.85 0.83 -12.41
C LEU A 29 2.85 0.45 -13.51
N ALA A 30 3.55 1.42 -14.11
CA ALA A 30 4.59 1.13 -15.10
C ALA A 30 5.74 0.28 -14.52
N PHE A 31 6.20 0.60 -13.30
CA PHE A 31 7.18 -0.24 -12.60
C PHE A 31 6.62 -1.62 -12.23
N ALA A 32 5.33 -1.73 -11.92
CA ALA A 32 4.68 -3.02 -11.68
C ALA A 32 4.66 -3.89 -12.95
N PHE A 33 4.35 -3.31 -14.12
CA PHE A 33 4.46 -4.01 -15.40
C PHE A 33 5.89 -4.50 -15.65
N LEU A 34 6.88 -3.62 -15.47
CA LEU A 34 8.29 -3.99 -15.60
C LEU A 34 8.64 -5.14 -14.65
N HIS A 35 8.23 -5.07 -13.39
CA HIS A 35 8.45 -6.12 -12.40
C HIS A 35 7.86 -7.47 -12.84
N VAL A 36 6.64 -7.48 -13.38
CA VAL A 36 6.00 -8.68 -13.91
C VAL A 36 6.80 -9.26 -15.08
N PHE A 37 7.16 -8.45 -16.08
CA PHE A 37 7.94 -8.92 -17.22
C PHE A 37 9.28 -9.52 -16.81
N TYR A 38 10.04 -8.84 -15.94
CA TYR A 38 11.31 -9.36 -15.44
C TYR A 38 11.15 -10.67 -14.67
N THR A 39 10.05 -10.84 -13.94
CA THR A 39 9.75 -12.06 -13.18
C THR A 39 9.42 -13.22 -14.12
N LEU A 40 8.61 -13.00 -15.16
CA LEU A 40 8.22 -14.02 -16.13
C LEU A 40 9.41 -14.52 -16.98
N ILE A 41 10.42 -13.68 -17.19
CA ILE A 41 11.62 -14.02 -17.98
C ILE A 41 12.65 -14.82 -17.14
N ILE A 42 12.54 -14.85 -15.81
CA ILE A 42 13.47 -15.57 -14.91
C ILE A 42 13.84 -16.99 -15.38
N PRO A 43 12.89 -17.90 -15.71
CA PRO A 43 13.23 -19.28 -16.12
C PRO A 43 13.97 -19.37 -17.45
N ILE A 44 13.93 -18.35 -18.29
CA ILE A 44 14.61 -18.32 -19.60
C ILE A 44 16.07 -17.87 -19.44
N ARG A 45 16.38 -17.10 -18.39
CA ARG A 45 17.72 -16.53 -18.17
C ARG A 45 18.78 -17.62 -18.03
N TYR A 46 19.85 -17.50 -18.82
CA TYR A 46 20.95 -18.46 -18.85
C TYR A 46 21.54 -18.73 -17.46
N SER A 47 21.79 -17.70 -16.65
CA SER A 47 22.35 -17.87 -15.30
C SER A 47 21.45 -18.68 -14.36
N VAL A 48 20.13 -18.54 -14.49
CA VAL A 48 19.15 -19.30 -13.68
C VAL A 48 19.12 -20.75 -14.14
N ARG A 49 19.03 -20.98 -15.46
CA ARG A 49 19.07 -22.32 -16.07
C ARG A 49 20.36 -23.05 -15.71
N TRP A 50 21.50 -22.37 -15.81
CA TRP A 50 22.81 -22.89 -15.41
C TRP A 50 22.79 -23.32 -13.95
N LYS A 51 22.30 -22.46 -13.04
CA LYS A 51 22.23 -22.77 -11.61
C LYS A 51 21.32 -23.96 -11.31
N TRP A 52 20.16 -24.06 -11.95
CA TRP A 52 19.26 -25.21 -11.82
C TRP A 52 19.92 -26.50 -12.30
N MET A 53 20.55 -26.48 -13.47
CA MET A 53 21.25 -27.64 -14.02
C MET A 53 22.41 -28.09 -13.12
N GLN A 54 23.21 -27.15 -12.61
CA GLN A 54 24.28 -27.45 -11.66
C GLN A 54 23.75 -28.06 -10.36
N TYR A 55 22.62 -27.55 -9.84
CA TYR A 55 21.96 -28.12 -8.66
C TYR A 55 21.51 -29.57 -8.91
N THR A 56 20.82 -29.82 -10.03
CA THR A 56 20.36 -31.16 -10.40
C THR A 56 21.52 -32.14 -10.58
N ILE A 57 22.60 -31.73 -11.28
CA ILE A 57 23.80 -32.57 -11.47
C ILE A 57 24.46 -32.88 -10.11
N LYS A 58 24.54 -31.90 -9.21
CA LYS A 58 25.15 -32.08 -7.89
C LYS A 58 24.37 -33.07 -7.03
N GLU A 59 23.05 -32.97 -6.99
CA GLU A 59 22.20 -33.89 -6.21
C GLU A 59 22.19 -35.30 -6.82
N SER A 60 22.18 -35.41 -8.16
CA SER A 60 22.33 -36.68 -8.87
C SER A 60 23.67 -37.36 -8.55
N LYS A 61 24.79 -36.63 -8.49
CA LYS A 61 26.09 -37.19 -8.10
C LYS A 61 26.15 -37.69 -6.66
N LYS A 62 25.33 -37.14 -5.77
CA LYS A 62 25.23 -37.59 -4.38
C LYS A 62 24.26 -38.77 -4.21
N ASN A 63 23.55 -39.19 -5.27
CA ASN A 63 22.50 -40.19 -5.19
C ASN A 63 21.39 -39.83 -4.16
N GLN A 64 21.13 -38.53 -3.98
CA GLN A 64 20.12 -38.01 -3.06
C GLN A 64 18.92 -37.44 -3.83
N THR A 65 17.73 -37.60 -3.27
CA THR A 65 16.52 -36.92 -3.75
C THR A 65 16.29 -35.64 -2.96
N ALA A 66 15.71 -34.62 -3.60
CA ALA A 66 15.38 -33.38 -2.92
C ALA A 66 14.26 -33.63 -1.89
N GLU A 67 14.48 -33.20 -0.64
CA GLU A 67 13.47 -33.32 0.41
C GLU A 67 12.28 -32.39 0.16
N TYR A 68 11.07 -32.91 0.39
CA TYR A 68 9.84 -32.15 0.25
C TYR A 68 9.65 -31.21 1.44
N ASN A 69 9.87 -29.91 1.22
CA ASN A 69 9.56 -28.88 2.21
C ASN A 69 8.19 -28.26 1.92
N GLN A 70 7.14 -28.83 2.53
CA GLN A 70 5.76 -28.37 2.40
C GLN A 70 5.61 -26.85 2.57
N TRP A 71 6.19 -26.29 3.64
CA TRP A 71 6.07 -24.87 3.96
C TRP A 71 6.61 -23.98 2.85
N TRP A 72 7.73 -24.38 2.23
CA TRP A 72 8.35 -23.61 1.15
C TRP A 72 7.47 -23.59 -0.10
N PHE A 73 6.90 -24.72 -0.49
CA PHE A 73 5.98 -24.81 -1.63
C PHE A 73 4.74 -23.93 -1.44
N TRP A 74 4.06 -24.06 -0.30
CA TRP A 74 2.90 -23.22 0.02
C TRP A 74 3.23 -21.72 0.03
N SER A 75 4.39 -21.36 0.59
CA SER A 75 4.83 -19.96 0.61
C SER A 75 5.10 -19.43 -0.80
N VAL A 76 5.68 -20.27 -1.67
CA VAL A 76 5.97 -19.92 -3.06
C VAL A 76 4.68 -19.65 -3.84
N ASP A 77 3.74 -20.58 -3.77
CA ASP A 77 2.47 -20.47 -4.48
C ASP A 77 1.63 -19.32 -3.95
N LEU A 78 1.60 -19.14 -2.62
CA LEU A 78 0.86 -18.06 -1.97
C LEU A 78 1.40 -16.68 -2.33
N TYR A 79 2.74 -16.47 -2.28
CA TYR A 79 3.28 -15.16 -2.65
C TYR A 79 2.97 -14.87 -4.12
N LEU A 80 3.06 -15.87 -5.01
CA LEU A 80 2.82 -15.67 -6.43
C LEU A 80 1.35 -15.32 -6.69
N ALA A 81 0.42 -16.06 -6.07
CA ALA A 81 -1.01 -15.79 -6.17
C ALA A 81 -1.38 -14.39 -5.68
N MET A 82 -0.85 -13.96 -4.52
CA MET A 82 -1.05 -12.59 -4.01
C MET A 82 -0.53 -11.53 -4.99
N GLY A 83 0.62 -11.79 -5.61
CA GLY A 83 1.21 -10.90 -6.62
C GLY A 83 0.33 -10.77 -7.86
N ILE A 84 -0.20 -11.88 -8.38
CA ILE A 84 -1.08 -11.90 -9.56
C ILE A 84 -2.39 -11.15 -9.28
N VAL A 85 -3.05 -11.45 -8.17
CA VAL A 85 -4.32 -10.78 -7.79
C VAL A 85 -4.08 -9.29 -7.52
N GLY A 86 -3.03 -8.95 -6.78
CA GLY A 86 -2.65 -7.56 -6.52
C GLY A 86 -2.36 -6.79 -7.81
N PHE A 87 -1.59 -7.36 -8.73
CA PHE A 87 -1.30 -6.76 -10.02
C PHE A 87 -2.56 -6.58 -10.88
N GLY A 88 -3.45 -7.58 -10.93
CA GLY A 88 -4.73 -7.48 -11.65
C GLY A 88 -5.60 -6.32 -11.15
N LEU A 89 -5.70 -6.15 -9.82
CA LEU A 89 -6.37 -4.98 -9.24
C LEU A 89 -5.64 -3.66 -9.56
N PHE A 90 -4.31 -3.67 -9.61
CA PHE A 90 -3.55 -2.47 -9.98
C PHE A 90 -3.81 -2.06 -11.44
N VAL A 91 -3.89 -3.02 -12.36
CA VAL A 91 -4.29 -2.77 -13.75
C VAL A 91 -5.69 -2.16 -13.83
N LEU A 92 -6.65 -2.66 -13.04
CA LEU A 92 -8.00 -2.08 -12.94
C LEU A 92 -7.98 -0.61 -12.47
N LEU A 93 -7.15 -0.27 -11.49
CA LEU A 93 -6.94 1.12 -11.05
C LEU A 93 -6.33 1.99 -12.16
N GLY A 94 -5.44 1.42 -12.97
CA GLY A 94 -4.85 2.09 -14.13
C GLY A 94 -5.88 2.40 -15.21
N ILE A 95 -6.71 1.41 -15.58
CA ILE A 95 -7.76 1.56 -16.60
C ILE A 95 -8.77 2.63 -16.16
N THR A 96 -9.21 2.61 -14.91
CA THR A 96 -10.14 3.61 -14.37
C THR A 96 -9.52 5.00 -14.24
N SER A 97 -8.20 5.14 -14.38
CA SER A 97 -7.52 6.44 -14.43
C SER A 97 -7.54 7.09 -15.83
N LEU A 98 -7.94 6.35 -16.88
CA LEU A 98 -8.09 6.91 -18.23
C LEU A 98 -9.24 7.91 -18.27
N PRO A 99 -9.09 9.09 -18.90
CA PRO A 99 -10.15 10.09 -18.97
C PRO A 99 -11.46 9.55 -19.58
N SER A 100 -11.38 8.68 -20.58
CA SER A 100 -12.54 8.05 -21.23
C SER A 100 -13.37 7.21 -20.27
N VAL A 101 -12.72 6.43 -19.39
CA VAL A 101 -13.40 5.58 -18.39
C VAL A 101 -13.85 6.40 -17.19
N SER A 102 -12.98 7.30 -16.72
CA SER A 102 -13.27 8.15 -15.56
C SER A 102 -14.46 9.09 -15.78
N ASN A 103 -14.71 9.51 -17.03
CA ASN A 103 -15.86 10.35 -17.37
C ASN A 103 -17.16 9.55 -17.57
N ALA A 104 -17.08 8.23 -17.74
CA ALA A 104 -18.23 7.35 -17.93
C ALA A 104 -18.77 6.74 -16.62
N VAL A 105 -18.01 6.85 -15.52
CA VAL A 105 -18.27 6.20 -14.24
C VAL A 105 -18.77 7.22 -13.22
N ASN A 106 -19.74 6.85 -12.39
CA ASN A 106 -20.27 7.76 -11.37
C ASN A 106 -19.22 8.03 -10.27
N TRP A 107 -19.29 9.17 -9.59
CA TRP A 107 -18.36 9.54 -8.52
C TRP A 107 -18.29 8.48 -7.39
N ARG A 108 -19.42 7.85 -7.05
CA ARG A 108 -19.46 6.78 -6.02
C ARG A 108 -18.67 5.55 -6.46
N GLU A 109 -18.80 5.15 -7.72
CA GLU A 109 -18.10 4.00 -8.31
C GLU A 109 -16.61 4.30 -8.46
N PHE A 110 -16.27 5.50 -8.94
CA PHE A 110 -14.89 5.96 -9.03
C PHE A 110 -14.21 5.98 -7.67
N GLN A 111 -14.88 6.52 -6.63
CA GLN A 111 -14.39 6.51 -5.26
C GLN A 111 -14.24 5.08 -4.73
N PHE A 112 -15.16 4.16 -5.02
CA PHE A 112 -15.03 2.77 -4.61
C PHE A 112 -13.77 2.14 -5.19
N VAL A 113 -13.56 2.27 -6.51
CA VAL A 113 -12.40 1.70 -7.18
C VAL A 113 -11.11 2.35 -6.68
N GLN A 114 -10.96 3.67 -6.79
CA GLN A 114 -9.71 4.34 -6.47
C GLN A 114 -9.37 4.39 -4.97
N SER A 115 -10.37 4.32 -4.08
CA SER A 115 -10.16 4.37 -2.63
C SER A 115 -10.18 2.99 -1.97
N LYS A 116 -11.25 2.20 -2.17
CA LYS A 116 -11.39 0.90 -1.49
C LYS A 116 -10.51 -0.15 -2.15
N LEU A 117 -10.64 -0.35 -3.46
CA LEU A 117 -9.78 -1.29 -4.17
C LEU A 117 -8.32 -0.83 -4.15
N GLY A 118 -8.04 0.48 -4.21
CA GLY A 118 -6.70 1.04 -4.02
C GLY A 118 -5.99 0.55 -2.75
N HIS A 119 -6.67 0.57 -1.60
CA HIS A 119 -6.10 0.07 -0.34
C HIS A 119 -6.00 -1.46 -0.30
N VAL A 120 -6.93 -2.19 -0.93
CA VAL A 120 -6.86 -3.66 -1.05
C VAL A 120 -5.66 -4.06 -1.90
N THR A 121 -5.42 -3.39 -3.02
CA THR A 121 -4.22 -3.58 -3.86
C THR A 121 -2.95 -3.35 -3.06
N LEU A 122 -2.86 -2.26 -2.30
CA LEU A 122 -1.70 -1.97 -1.45
C LEU A 122 -1.49 -3.09 -0.41
N LEU A 123 -2.56 -3.57 0.22
CA LEU A 123 -2.50 -4.67 1.19
C LEU A 123 -1.99 -5.96 0.55
N LEU A 124 -2.55 -6.37 -0.60
CA LEU A 124 -2.14 -7.60 -1.30
C LEU A 124 -0.70 -7.52 -1.79
N CYS A 125 -0.28 -6.39 -2.37
CA CYS A 125 1.11 -6.20 -2.80
C CYS A 125 2.08 -6.17 -1.61
N THR A 126 1.68 -5.62 -0.46
CA THR A 126 2.49 -5.64 0.76
C THR A 126 2.59 -7.06 1.31
N ALA A 127 1.47 -7.79 1.37
CA ALA A 127 1.42 -9.20 1.78
C ALA A 127 2.27 -10.10 0.87
N HIS A 128 2.24 -9.87 -0.45
CA HIS A 128 3.10 -10.55 -1.43
C HIS A 128 4.60 -10.47 -1.04
N VAL A 129 5.08 -9.29 -0.64
CA VAL A 129 6.48 -9.11 -0.22
C VAL A 129 6.75 -9.72 1.17
N PHE A 130 5.77 -9.66 2.09
CA PHE A 130 5.89 -10.33 3.40
C PHE A 130 6.00 -11.85 3.27
N VAL A 131 5.15 -12.49 2.47
CA VAL A 131 5.20 -13.94 2.25
C VAL A 131 6.50 -14.34 1.54
N TYR A 132 6.99 -13.51 0.60
CA TYR A 132 8.30 -13.72 -0.02
C TYR A 132 9.48 -13.67 0.97
N GLY A 133 9.38 -12.83 1.99
CA GLY A 133 10.40 -12.59 3.01
C GLY A 133 10.25 -13.44 4.27
N SER A 134 9.15 -14.18 4.45
CA SER A 134 8.73 -14.79 5.73
C SER A 134 9.83 -15.58 6.46
N ASN A 135 10.55 -16.45 5.77
CA ASN A 135 11.67 -17.21 6.36
C ASN A 135 13.03 -16.50 6.33
N LYS A 136 13.10 -15.31 5.72
CA LYS A 136 14.34 -14.56 5.52
C LYS A 136 14.45 -13.37 6.48
N PHE A 137 13.38 -12.99 7.18
CA PHE A 137 13.39 -11.82 8.07
C PHE A 137 14.31 -11.98 9.28
N LEU A 138 14.28 -13.16 9.91
CA LEU A 138 15.00 -13.44 11.16
C LEU A 138 16.35 -14.13 10.95
N ASP A 139 16.74 -14.36 9.69
CA ASP A 139 17.97 -15.05 9.34
C ASP A 139 19.16 -14.07 9.35
N ILE A 140 19.87 -14.01 10.49
CA ILE A 140 21.02 -13.12 10.73
C ILE A 140 22.11 -13.31 9.66
N SER A 141 22.24 -14.52 9.09
CA SER A 141 23.26 -14.82 8.07
C SER A 141 23.08 -14.03 6.77
N ARG A 142 21.88 -13.46 6.54
CA ARG A 142 21.56 -12.71 5.32
C ARG A 142 21.89 -11.23 5.40
N TYR A 143 22.15 -10.71 6.59
CA TYR A 143 22.50 -9.31 6.81
C TYR A 143 23.97 -9.09 6.48
N LYS A 144 24.25 -8.78 5.20
CA LYS A 144 25.61 -8.40 4.78
C LYS A 144 25.94 -7.04 5.38
N TRP A 145 27.05 -6.98 6.12
CA TRP A 145 27.55 -5.76 6.78
C TRP A 145 26.53 -5.11 7.74
N GLY A 146 25.63 -5.91 8.33
CA GLY A 146 24.59 -5.41 9.24
C GLY A 146 23.47 -4.62 8.57
N LEU A 147 23.43 -4.55 7.24
CA LEU A 147 22.39 -3.83 6.50
C LEU A 147 21.16 -4.73 6.27
N PRO A 148 19.94 -4.20 6.43
CA PRO A 148 18.71 -4.93 6.13
C PRO A 148 18.60 -5.21 4.63
N LEU A 149 17.88 -6.27 4.27
CA LEU A 149 17.68 -6.62 2.87
C LEU A 149 16.82 -5.53 2.17
N PRO A 150 17.07 -5.22 0.89
CA PRO A 150 16.40 -4.11 0.19
C PRO A 150 14.86 -4.16 0.23
N TYR A 151 14.27 -5.36 0.20
CA TYR A 151 12.81 -5.49 0.27
C TYR A 151 12.25 -5.07 1.65
N MET A 152 13.02 -5.20 2.73
CA MET A 152 12.60 -4.75 4.07
C MET A 152 12.45 -3.23 4.11
N LEU A 153 13.37 -2.51 3.44
CA LEU A 153 13.30 -1.06 3.32
C LEU A 153 12.06 -0.63 2.53
N SER A 154 11.72 -1.35 1.46
CA SER A 154 10.51 -1.07 0.67
C SER A 154 9.21 -1.29 1.43
N LEU A 155 9.20 -2.14 2.48
CA LEU A 155 8.01 -2.44 3.28
C LEU A 155 7.67 -1.34 4.30
N VAL A 156 8.63 -0.47 4.67
CA VAL A 156 8.44 0.53 5.72
C VAL A 156 7.27 1.47 5.42
N ILE A 157 7.27 2.10 4.23
CA ILE A 157 6.23 3.07 3.87
C ILE A 157 4.85 2.41 3.74
N PRO A 158 4.67 1.30 2.99
CA PRO A 158 3.38 0.60 2.91
C PRO A 158 2.84 0.19 4.28
N CYS A 159 3.70 -0.33 5.17
CA CYS A 159 3.28 -0.73 6.52
C CYS A 159 2.77 0.46 7.33
N ILE A 160 3.50 1.59 7.33
CA ILE A 160 3.06 2.81 8.01
C ILE A 160 1.69 3.26 7.47
N VAL A 161 1.51 3.28 6.15
CA VAL A 161 0.25 3.67 5.52
C VAL A 161 -0.90 2.74 5.93
N LEU A 162 -0.68 1.42 5.94
CA LEU A 162 -1.68 0.44 6.33
C LEU A 162 -2.04 0.54 7.83
N VAL A 163 -1.06 0.69 8.72
CA VAL A 163 -1.29 0.88 10.16
C VAL A 163 -2.08 2.16 10.42
N LEU A 164 -1.68 3.28 9.82
CA LEU A 164 -2.43 4.54 9.92
C LEU A 164 -3.85 4.38 9.37
N LYS A 165 -4.03 3.64 8.28
CA LYS A 165 -5.35 3.37 7.71
C LYS A 165 -6.21 2.54 8.66
N LEU A 166 -5.66 1.51 9.30
CA LEU A 166 -6.36 0.71 10.29
C LEU A 166 -6.83 1.56 11.48
N ILE A 167 -5.95 2.44 12.00
CA ILE A 167 -6.31 3.39 13.06
C ILE A 167 -7.47 4.29 12.62
N LEU A 168 -7.46 4.80 11.39
CA LEU A 168 -8.52 5.66 10.86
C LEU A 168 -9.85 4.93 10.63
N ILE A 169 -9.84 3.61 10.43
CA ILE A 169 -11.05 2.77 10.26
C ILE A 169 -11.70 2.43 11.60
N THR A 170 -10.97 2.52 12.72
CA THR A 170 -11.55 2.25 14.04
C THR A 170 -12.78 3.12 14.29
N PRO A 171 -13.87 2.56 14.86
CA PRO A 171 -15.17 3.24 14.92
C PRO A 171 -15.11 4.58 15.69
N CYS A 172 -14.24 4.67 16.70
CA CYS A 172 -14.04 5.89 17.50
C CYS A 172 -13.46 7.05 16.67
N VAL A 173 -12.59 6.74 15.72
CA VAL A 173 -11.93 7.73 14.86
C VAL A 173 -12.78 8.03 13.64
N ASP A 174 -13.32 7.00 12.99
CA ASP A 174 -14.14 7.14 11.79
C ASP A 174 -15.42 7.94 12.05
N SER A 175 -16.09 7.71 13.18
CA SER A 175 -17.27 8.49 13.59
C SER A 175 -16.94 9.99 13.72
N LYS A 176 -15.79 10.32 14.32
CA LYS A 176 -15.33 11.71 14.45
C LYS A 176 -14.99 12.33 13.09
N ILE A 177 -14.34 11.57 12.20
CA ILE A 177 -14.02 12.03 10.83
C ILE A 177 -15.29 12.28 10.04
N THR A 178 -16.28 11.39 10.13
CA THR A 178 -17.56 11.51 9.43
C THR A 178 -18.32 12.76 9.88
N ARG A 179 -18.37 13.04 11.18
CA ARG A 179 -18.94 14.29 11.70
C ARG A 179 -18.24 15.52 11.13
N ILE A 180 -16.89 15.56 11.13
CA ILE A 180 -16.13 16.69 10.57
C ILE A 180 -16.42 16.86 9.07
N ARG A 181 -16.53 15.76 8.31
CA ARG A 181 -16.87 15.81 6.87
C ARG A 181 -18.29 16.36 6.64
N GLN A 182 -19.22 16.04 7.52
CA GLN A 182 -20.59 16.58 7.53
C GLN A 182 -20.65 18.06 7.95
N GLY A 183 -19.55 18.66 8.40
CA GLY A 183 -19.47 20.08 8.74
C GLY A 183 -19.34 20.37 10.23
N TRP A 184 -19.21 19.35 11.08
CA TRP A 184 -18.96 19.54 12.50
C TRP A 184 -17.60 20.24 12.73
N GLU A 185 -17.60 21.28 13.56
CA GLU A 185 -16.40 21.99 13.99
C GLU A 185 -16.15 21.81 15.49
N ARG A 186 -14.89 21.59 15.86
CA ARG A 186 -14.49 21.50 17.27
C ARG A 186 -14.43 22.89 17.90
N ASN A 187 -15.53 23.31 18.53
CA ASN A 187 -15.69 24.51 19.38
C ASN A 187 -15.04 25.80 18.84
N SER A 188 -15.86 26.70 18.30
CA SER A 188 -15.58 28.14 18.21
C SER A 188 -15.73 28.84 19.58
N LYS A 189 -15.25 28.23 20.67
CA LYS A 189 -15.33 28.84 22.00
C LYS A 189 -14.14 29.75 22.26
N SER A 190 -14.22 30.97 21.70
CA SER A 190 -13.69 32.19 22.34
C SER A 190 -14.31 33.49 21.80
N GLU A 191 -15.55 33.50 21.27
CA GLU A 191 -16.20 34.78 20.87
C GLU A 191 -17.61 34.97 21.43
N SER A 192 -18.23 33.96 22.04
CA SER A 192 -19.56 34.12 22.67
C SER A 192 -19.52 34.47 24.16
N THR A 193 -18.34 34.53 24.79
CA THR A 193 -18.21 34.89 26.22
C THR A 193 -17.81 36.35 26.44
N GLU A 194 -17.21 37.03 25.46
CA GLU A 194 -16.94 38.48 25.53
C GLU A 194 -18.11 39.35 25.05
N ALA A 195 -18.99 38.82 24.18
CA ALA A 195 -20.16 39.55 23.70
C ALA A 195 -21.27 39.66 24.76
N LEU A 196 -21.31 38.76 25.75
CA LEU A 196 -22.26 38.80 26.87
C LEU A 196 -21.76 39.58 28.09
N THR A 197 -20.47 39.90 28.16
CA THR A 197 -19.91 40.78 29.22
C THR A 197 -19.94 42.26 28.84
N ASN A 198 -20.05 42.60 27.55
CA ASN A 198 -20.15 44.00 27.08
C ASN A 198 -21.59 44.52 26.93
N SER A 199 -22.58 43.69 27.24
CA SER A 199 -24.01 44.05 27.17
C SER A 199 -24.69 43.99 28.54
N ALA A 200 -23.96 44.30 29.63
CA ALA A 200 -24.57 44.62 30.91
C ALA A 200 -24.90 46.12 30.92
N PRO A 201 -26.18 46.52 30.82
CA PRO A 201 -26.57 47.86 31.22
C PRO A 201 -26.84 47.87 32.73
N VAL A 202 -26.95 49.10 33.25
CA VAL A 202 -27.56 49.48 34.53
C VAL A 202 -26.61 49.32 35.74
N ILE A 203 -26.27 50.34 36.55
CA ILE A 203 -26.92 51.61 36.94
C ILE A 203 -25.87 52.71 37.04
#